data_AF-A0A261C6X9-F1
#
_entry.id   AF-A0A261C6X9-F1
#
_cell.length_a   1.000
_cell.length_b   1.000
_cell.length_c   1.000
_cell.angle_alpha   90.00
_cell.angle_beta   90.00
_cell.angle_gamma   90.00
#
_symmetry.space_group_name_H-M   'P 1'
#
loop_
_entity.id
_entity.type
_entity.pdbx_description
1 polymer ?
#
loop_
_entity_poly.entity_id
_entity_poly.type
_entity_poly.pdbx_seq_one_letter_code
_entity_poly.pdbx_strand_id
1 'polypeptide(L)'
;MSTLYHVCDKIEQRIIWIDCEMTGLNVEKQTLCEIAVIVTDSELNTIATGPDIVIHQPKEVLDNMEDWPRKTFLENGLMDKIISSKYSMTEAENEVVEFLKLHALPGLVQRWYPDFKHPRKVCTHRAFDDIMESIAELKNYRESIFRVKFGKDQYDAIKKFEVQHHGDFWKLIMDKTGKSDGLSILDVSDEACLFALTLAENHPTNKLTIMSSAEKPTFTFPPNVNYHKGYITRSADAIASNGPFDLIIFNEISHEVSDIDGLFKKLKPLLKDSGQIVLFSRPKNPPLPVPDVCLMLWRKLAATKEELLASANAAQLNATCFSAAVPICVDKVQWENILYSGCFPAVKNTPKCDERTIRDFCVAKSGKFEFEEKLLIVMLRK
;
A
#
# COMPACT_ATOMS: atom_id res chain seq x y z
N MET A 1 -7.75 -6.87 -6.02
CA MET A 1 -7.01 -6.07 -5.02
C MET A 1 -7.82 -4.89 -4.47
N SER A 2 -8.69 -4.23 -5.25
CA SER A 2 -9.53 -3.13 -4.72
C SER A 2 -10.48 -3.53 -3.61
N THR A 3 -11.08 -4.72 -3.77
CA THR A 3 -11.89 -5.37 -2.74
C THR A 3 -11.09 -5.61 -1.46
N LEU A 4 -9.78 -5.89 -1.53
CA LEU A 4 -9.00 -6.29 -0.36
C LEU A 4 -8.65 -5.12 0.57
N TYR A 5 -8.28 -3.95 0.02
CA TYR A 5 -8.04 -2.76 0.84
C TYR A 5 -9.34 -2.19 1.41
N HIS A 6 -10.40 -2.12 0.61
CA HIS A 6 -11.72 -1.73 1.09
C HIS A 6 -12.24 -2.68 2.16
N VAL A 7 -11.93 -3.96 2.02
CA VAL A 7 -12.34 -4.94 3.00
C VAL A 7 -11.48 -4.83 4.27
N CYS A 8 -10.15 -4.64 4.20
CA CYS A 8 -9.32 -4.36 5.38
C CYS A 8 -9.77 -3.13 6.16
N ASP A 9 -9.98 -2.00 5.49
CA ASP A 9 -10.51 -0.78 6.12
C ASP A 9 -11.89 -1.02 6.74
N LYS A 10 -12.72 -1.89 6.15
CA LYS A 10 -14.02 -2.31 6.70
C LYS A 10 -13.92 -3.35 7.81
N ILE A 11 -12.86 -4.14 7.92
CA ILE A 11 -12.64 -5.12 9.00
C ILE A 11 -12.16 -4.42 10.26
N GLU A 12 -11.19 -3.51 10.13
CA GLU A 12 -10.65 -2.72 11.25
C GLU A 12 -11.72 -1.86 11.93
N GLN A 13 -12.86 -1.69 11.26
CA GLN A 13 -14.02 -0.95 11.70
C GLN A 13 -15.19 -1.82 12.19
N ARG A 14 -15.03 -3.16 12.25
CA ARG A 14 -16.08 -4.04 12.77
C ARG A 14 -16.12 -3.97 14.29
N ILE A 15 -17.34 -3.96 14.82
CA ILE A 15 -17.61 -4.03 16.25
C ILE A 15 -18.31 -5.36 16.53
N ILE A 16 -17.80 -6.10 17.51
CA ILE A 16 -18.40 -7.35 17.98
C ILE A 16 -19.14 -7.04 19.28
N TRP A 17 -20.44 -7.24 19.26
CA TRP A 17 -21.35 -7.08 20.38
C TRP A 17 -21.57 -8.45 21.00
N ILE A 18 -21.32 -8.56 22.30
CA ILE A 18 -21.61 -9.77 23.08
C ILE A 18 -22.39 -9.32 24.30
N ASP A 19 -23.54 -9.95 24.52
CA ASP A 19 -24.32 -9.78 25.73
C ASP A 19 -24.57 -11.14 26.39
N CYS A 20 -24.65 -11.12 27.71
CA CYS A 20 -24.62 -12.31 28.54
C CYS A 20 -25.58 -12.18 29.71
N GLU A 21 -26.34 -13.24 29.97
CA GLU A 21 -27.13 -13.37 31.20
C GLU A 21 -26.46 -14.35 32.15
N MET A 22 -26.39 -14.03 33.45
CA MET A 22 -25.67 -14.84 34.45
C MET A 22 -26.52 -15.12 35.68
N THR A 23 -26.16 -16.17 36.43
CA THR A 23 -26.81 -16.52 37.70
C THR A 23 -26.53 -15.51 38.83
N GLY A 24 -25.64 -14.54 38.62
CA GLY A 24 -25.28 -13.47 39.56
C GLY A 24 -23.96 -12.79 39.20
N LEU A 25 -23.45 -11.92 40.06
CA LEU A 25 -22.27 -11.07 39.78
C LEU A 25 -20.93 -11.62 40.29
N ASN A 26 -20.95 -12.61 41.17
CA ASN A 26 -19.72 -13.18 41.74
C ASN A 26 -19.09 -14.21 40.80
N VAL A 27 -18.00 -13.84 40.12
CA VAL A 27 -17.31 -14.67 39.11
C VAL A 27 -16.80 -16.03 39.62
N GLU A 28 -16.58 -16.18 40.93
CA GLU A 28 -16.11 -17.44 41.53
C GLU A 28 -17.26 -18.42 41.85
N LYS A 29 -18.51 -17.93 41.84
CA LYS A 29 -19.69 -18.69 42.29
C LYS A 29 -20.80 -18.78 41.25
N GLN A 30 -20.86 -17.81 40.35
CA GLN A 30 -21.93 -17.61 39.40
C GLN A 30 -21.45 -17.96 37.98
N THR A 31 -22.39 -18.30 37.11
CA THR A 31 -22.09 -18.80 35.76
C THR A 31 -23.03 -18.23 34.73
N LEU A 32 -22.69 -18.42 33.46
CA LEU A 32 -23.39 -17.92 32.29
C LEU A 32 -24.62 -18.79 31.96
N CYS A 33 -25.73 -18.14 31.63
CA CYS A 33 -27.03 -18.76 31.33
C CYS A 33 -27.49 -18.51 29.90
N GLU A 34 -27.13 -17.37 29.31
CA GLU A 34 -27.46 -17.02 27.93
C GLU A 34 -26.32 -16.19 27.35
N ILE A 35 -26.06 -16.33 26.05
CA ILE A 35 -25.09 -15.51 25.32
C ILE A 35 -25.60 -15.23 23.91
N ALA A 36 -25.53 -13.96 23.51
CA ALA A 36 -25.87 -13.51 22.17
C ALA A 36 -24.72 -12.72 21.56
N VAL A 37 -24.49 -12.90 20.24
CA VAL A 37 -23.40 -12.22 19.52
C VAL A 37 -23.92 -11.55 18.25
N ILE A 38 -23.52 -10.30 18.00
CA ILE A 38 -23.80 -9.56 16.75
C ILE A 38 -22.52 -8.88 16.26
N VAL A 39 -22.34 -8.80 14.94
CA VAL A 39 -21.25 -8.04 14.31
C VAL A 39 -21.84 -6.87 13.52
N THR A 40 -21.35 -5.66 13.77
CA THR A 40 -21.71 -4.46 13.00
C THR A 40 -20.50 -3.86 12.28
N ASP A 41 -20.76 -2.96 11.33
CA ASP A 41 -19.74 -2.01 10.86
C ASP A 41 -19.59 -0.83 11.83
N SER A 42 -18.74 0.14 11.48
CA SER A 42 -18.49 1.37 12.23
C SER A 42 -19.67 2.33 12.27
N GLU A 43 -20.65 2.16 11.38
CA GLU A 43 -21.89 2.93 11.33
C GLU A 43 -23.06 2.22 12.04
N LEU A 44 -22.76 1.13 12.76
CA LEU A 44 -23.72 0.32 13.53
C LEU A 44 -24.72 -0.47 12.67
N ASN A 45 -24.45 -0.66 11.38
CA ASN A 45 -25.26 -1.54 10.55
C ASN A 45 -24.88 -3.00 10.82
N THR A 46 -25.87 -3.88 11.01
CA THR A 46 -25.63 -5.32 11.23
C THR A 46 -25.01 -5.98 10.00
N ILE A 47 -23.81 -6.54 10.17
CA ILE A 47 -23.10 -7.34 9.15
C ILE A 47 -23.47 -8.82 9.27
N ALA A 48 -23.55 -9.31 10.50
CA ALA A 48 -23.87 -10.70 10.79
C ALA A 48 -24.51 -10.85 12.16
N THR A 49 -25.51 -11.71 12.25
CA THR A 49 -26.09 -12.20 13.51
C THR A 49 -25.38 -13.50 13.86
N GLY A 50 -24.79 -13.54 15.04
CA GLY A 50 -24.13 -14.73 15.59
C GLY A 50 -25.11 -15.59 16.39
N PRO A 51 -24.57 -16.54 17.16
CA PRO A 51 -25.38 -17.41 18.01
C PRO A 51 -26.13 -16.62 19.08
N ASP A 52 -27.33 -17.10 19.41
CA ASP A 52 -28.19 -16.67 20.51
C ASP A 52 -28.57 -17.95 21.29
N ILE A 53 -27.81 -18.23 22.35
CA ILE A 53 -27.76 -19.56 22.99
C ILE A 53 -28.12 -19.42 24.46
N VAL A 54 -29.19 -20.11 24.87
CA VAL A 54 -29.46 -20.40 26.28
C VAL A 54 -28.71 -21.66 26.68
N ILE A 55 -27.94 -21.61 27.76
CA ILE A 55 -27.06 -22.67 28.23
C ILE A 55 -27.75 -23.43 29.35
N HIS A 56 -27.74 -24.76 29.29
CA HIS A 56 -28.28 -25.59 30.36
C HIS A 56 -27.48 -25.42 31.65
N GLN A 57 -28.18 -25.21 32.77
CA GLN A 57 -27.58 -25.21 34.09
C GLN A 57 -28.21 -26.27 34.98
N PRO A 58 -27.38 -27.03 35.74
CA PRO A 58 -27.89 -28.06 36.62
C PRO A 58 -28.63 -27.43 37.80
N LYS A 59 -29.52 -28.22 38.42
CA LYS A 59 -30.38 -27.74 39.50
C LYS A 59 -29.55 -27.15 40.65
N GLU A 60 -28.41 -27.74 41.00
CA GLU A 60 -27.58 -27.21 42.11
C GLU A 60 -27.07 -25.80 41.82
N VAL A 61 -26.77 -25.46 40.57
CA VAL A 61 -26.38 -24.10 40.17
C VAL A 61 -27.56 -23.16 40.26
N LEU A 62 -28.73 -23.58 39.75
CA LEU A 62 -29.95 -22.78 39.79
C LEU A 62 -30.46 -22.55 41.21
N ASP A 63 -30.27 -23.49 42.13
CA ASP A 63 -30.62 -23.35 43.54
C ASP A 63 -29.72 -22.31 44.25
N ASN A 64 -28.49 -22.09 43.75
CA ASN A 64 -27.54 -21.10 44.27
C ASN A 64 -27.53 -19.76 43.51
N MET A 65 -28.42 -19.59 42.52
CA MET A 65 -28.63 -18.33 41.80
C MET A 65 -29.05 -17.21 42.75
N GLU A 66 -28.51 -16.02 42.53
CA GLU A 66 -28.85 -14.81 43.30
C GLU A 66 -30.32 -14.41 43.12
N ASP A 67 -30.88 -13.72 44.12
CA ASP A 67 -32.31 -13.42 44.17
C ASP A 67 -32.81 -12.58 42.99
N TRP A 68 -32.00 -11.62 42.55
CA TRP A 68 -32.38 -10.71 41.46
C TRP A 68 -32.46 -11.44 40.11
N PRO A 69 -31.40 -12.15 39.62
CA PRO A 69 -31.51 -12.94 38.40
C PRO A 69 -32.62 -13.99 38.48
N ARG A 70 -32.77 -14.66 39.64
CA ARG A 70 -33.83 -15.66 39.83
C ARG A 70 -35.21 -15.08 39.57
N LYS A 71 -35.52 -13.94 40.18
CA LYS A 71 -36.82 -13.28 39.98
C LYS A 71 -37.01 -12.86 38.53
N THR A 72 -36.01 -12.18 37.94
CA THR A 72 -36.06 -11.70 36.55
C THR A 72 -36.25 -12.85 35.55
N PHE A 73 -35.51 -13.94 35.71
CA PHE A 73 -35.54 -15.08 34.79
C PHE A 73 -36.83 -15.90 34.88
N LEU A 74 -37.47 -15.92 36.06
CA LEU A 74 -38.81 -16.48 36.22
C LEU A 74 -39.87 -15.59 35.53
N GLU A 75 -39.75 -14.27 35.65
CA GLU A 75 -40.71 -13.32 35.07
C GLU A 75 -40.63 -13.26 33.54
N ASN A 76 -39.42 -13.35 32.95
CA ASN A 76 -39.21 -13.27 31.50
C ASN A 76 -39.18 -14.64 30.78
N GLY A 77 -39.32 -15.74 31.52
CA GLY A 77 -39.34 -17.11 31.00
C GLY A 77 -37.97 -17.71 30.65
N LEU A 78 -36.86 -17.01 30.95
CA LEU A 78 -35.51 -17.53 30.74
C LEU A 78 -35.22 -18.76 31.61
N MET A 79 -35.79 -18.84 32.83
CA MET A 79 -35.60 -19.99 33.72
C MET A 79 -36.04 -21.31 33.05
N ASP A 80 -37.21 -21.33 32.40
CA ASP A 80 -37.72 -22.51 31.70
C ASP A 80 -36.86 -22.88 30.50
N LYS A 81 -36.31 -21.88 29.78
CA LYS A 81 -35.37 -22.09 28.69
C LYS A 81 -34.05 -22.67 29.17
N ILE A 82 -33.51 -22.19 30.31
CA ILE A 82 -32.27 -22.73 30.91
C ILE A 82 -32.47 -24.20 31.28
N ILE A 83 -33.59 -24.52 31.95
CA ILE A 83 -33.90 -25.89 32.37
C ILE A 83 -34.05 -26.83 31.16
N SER A 84 -34.71 -26.37 30.10
CA SER A 84 -35.00 -27.18 28.91
C SER A 84 -33.89 -27.19 27.85
N SER A 85 -32.91 -26.28 27.95
CA SER A 85 -31.80 -26.19 27.01
C SER A 85 -31.02 -27.50 26.97
N LYS A 86 -30.48 -27.81 25.79
CA LYS A 86 -29.58 -28.94 25.54
C LYS A 86 -28.14 -28.52 25.33
N TYR A 87 -27.87 -27.23 25.26
CA TYR A 87 -26.54 -26.69 25.06
C TYR A 87 -25.75 -26.75 26.36
N SER A 88 -24.61 -27.42 26.33
CA SER A 88 -23.58 -27.31 27.35
C SER A 88 -22.78 -26.01 27.19
N MET A 89 -22.08 -25.60 28.25
CA MET A 89 -21.16 -24.46 28.21
C MET A 89 -20.11 -24.59 27.10
N THR A 90 -19.55 -25.79 26.93
CA THR A 90 -18.52 -26.06 25.92
C THR A 90 -19.08 -26.00 24.50
N GLU A 91 -20.31 -26.44 24.27
CA GLU A 91 -20.95 -26.31 22.95
C GLU A 91 -21.24 -24.85 22.61
N ALA A 92 -21.75 -24.08 23.58
CA ALA A 92 -21.99 -22.65 23.42
C ALA A 92 -20.68 -21.89 23.13
N GLU A 93 -19.62 -22.17 23.89
CA GLU A 93 -18.28 -21.60 23.67
C GLU A 93 -17.77 -21.92 22.26
N ASN A 94 -17.83 -23.19 21.84
CA ASN A 94 -17.35 -23.59 20.53
C ASN A 94 -18.13 -22.90 19.40
N GLU A 95 -19.46 -22.81 19.50
CA GLU A 95 -20.28 -22.17 18.47
C GLU A 95 -19.98 -20.66 18.36
N VAL A 96 -19.83 -19.98 19.51
CA VAL A 96 -19.44 -18.57 19.55
C VAL A 96 -18.04 -18.37 18.99
N VAL A 97 -17.05 -19.17 19.39
CA VAL A 97 -15.67 -19.05 18.92
C VAL A 97 -15.59 -19.30 17.41
N GLU A 98 -16.27 -20.31 16.89
CA GLU A 98 -16.31 -20.59 15.44
C GLU A 98 -16.96 -19.44 14.66
N PHE A 99 -18.04 -18.86 15.18
CA PHE A 99 -18.64 -17.66 14.58
C PHE A 99 -17.65 -16.48 14.57
N LEU A 100 -17.02 -16.17 15.71
CA LEU A 100 -16.08 -15.06 15.83
C LEU A 100 -14.88 -15.21 14.89
N LYS A 101 -14.38 -16.44 14.68
CA LYS A 101 -13.28 -16.72 13.74
C LYS A 101 -13.62 -16.31 12.31
N LEU A 102 -14.87 -16.47 11.86
CA LEU A 102 -15.31 -16.06 10.52
C LEU A 102 -15.27 -14.53 10.32
N HIS A 103 -15.35 -13.78 11.41
CA HIS A 103 -15.39 -12.33 11.40
C HIS A 103 -14.08 -11.69 11.88
N ALA A 104 -13.16 -12.47 12.45
CA ALA A 104 -11.81 -12.08 12.82
C ALA A 104 -10.84 -12.16 11.63
N LEU A 105 -9.74 -11.41 11.71
CA LEU A 105 -8.77 -11.28 10.64
C LEU A 105 -8.19 -12.62 10.12
N PRO A 106 -7.83 -13.60 10.97
CA PRO A 106 -7.32 -14.89 10.49
C PRO A 106 -8.32 -15.67 9.62
N GLY A 107 -9.58 -15.78 10.03
CA GLY A 107 -10.59 -16.50 9.25
C GLY A 107 -10.96 -15.79 7.95
N LEU A 108 -10.90 -14.46 7.95
CA LEU A 108 -11.05 -13.66 6.74
C LEU A 108 -9.87 -13.85 5.77
N VAL A 109 -8.64 -13.88 6.27
CA VAL A 109 -7.46 -14.22 5.49
C VAL A 109 -7.59 -15.62 4.88
N GLN A 110 -7.96 -16.63 5.67
CA GLN A 110 -8.16 -18.00 5.18
C GLN A 110 -9.23 -18.07 4.09
N ARG A 111 -10.28 -17.25 4.18
CA ARG A 111 -11.35 -17.18 3.17
C ARG A 111 -10.92 -16.47 1.88
N TRP A 112 -10.14 -15.40 1.97
CA TRP A 112 -9.68 -14.66 0.79
C TRP A 112 -8.44 -15.23 0.14
N TYR A 113 -7.62 -15.93 0.91
CA TYR A 113 -6.36 -16.52 0.49
C TYR A 113 -6.30 -17.97 0.97
N PRO A 114 -7.06 -18.88 0.35
CA PRO A 114 -7.15 -20.27 0.79
C PRO A 114 -5.79 -21.00 0.78
N ASP A 115 -4.88 -20.58 -0.12
CA ASP A 115 -3.54 -21.14 -0.24
C ASP A 115 -2.52 -20.50 0.73
N PHE A 116 -2.91 -19.47 1.50
CA PHE A 116 -2.02 -18.79 2.43
C PHE A 116 -1.69 -19.69 3.62
N LYS A 117 -0.40 -19.88 3.89
CA LYS A 117 0.07 -20.68 5.01
C LYS A 117 0.12 -19.82 6.27
N HIS A 118 -0.89 -19.99 7.12
CA HIS A 118 -0.93 -19.36 8.43
C HIS A 118 0.28 -19.77 9.29
N PRO A 119 0.89 -18.84 10.05
CA PRO A 119 1.91 -19.17 11.04
C PRO A 119 1.36 -20.20 12.03
N ARG A 120 2.12 -21.26 12.30
CA ARG A 120 1.72 -22.23 13.33
C ARG A 120 2.04 -21.64 14.70
N LYS A 121 1.03 -21.60 15.57
CA LYS A 121 1.18 -21.30 16.99
C LYS A 121 1.77 -22.50 17.73
N VAL A 122 2.67 -22.24 18.67
CA VAL A 122 3.25 -23.28 19.52
C VAL A 122 2.26 -23.66 20.62
N CYS A 123 1.30 -22.78 20.93
CA CYS A 123 0.24 -23.00 21.92
C CYS A 123 0.81 -23.42 23.28
N THR A 124 1.68 -22.58 23.86
CA THR A 124 2.32 -22.88 25.15
C THR A 124 1.36 -22.79 26.34
N HIS A 125 0.10 -22.41 26.11
CA HIS A 125 -0.94 -22.17 27.11
C HIS A 125 -0.50 -21.14 28.17
N ARG A 126 0.26 -20.14 27.73
CA ARG A 126 0.73 -19.01 28.54
C ARG A 126 0.29 -17.73 27.85
N ALA A 127 -0.56 -16.96 28.54
CA ALA A 127 -1.19 -15.77 27.98
C ALA A 127 -0.21 -14.77 27.32
N PHE A 128 0.97 -14.55 27.91
CA PHE A 128 1.97 -13.64 27.31
C PHE A 128 2.54 -14.19 26.00
N ASP A 129 2.85 -15.49 25.94
CA ASP A 129 3.38 -16.12 24.74
C ASP A 129 2.32 -16.14 23.64
N ASP A 130 1.07 -16.45 23.99
CA ASP A 130 -0.06 -16.44 23.05
C ASP A 130 -0.32 -15.03 22.46
N ILE A 131 -0.11 -13.98 23.25
CA ILE A 131 -0.14 -12.58 22.77
C ILE A 131 1.02 -12.34 21.79
N MET A 132 2.24 -12.74 22.15
CA MET A 132 3.42 -12.55 21.29
C MET A 132 3.29 -13.31 19.96
N GLU A 133 2.72 -14.52 19.99
CA GLU A 133 2.39 -15.30 18.79
C GLU A 133 1.33 -14.61 17.94
N SER A 134 0.30 -14.03 18.56
CA SER A 134 -0.74 -13.28 17.85
C SER A 134 -0.18 -12.00 17.22
N ILE A 135 0.74 -11.30 17.89
CA ILE A 135 1.47 -10.16 17.31
C ILE A 135 2.32 -10.61 16.12
N ALA A 136 3.04 -11.73 16.22
CA ALA A 136 3.84 -12.27 15.14
C ALA A 136 2.96 -12.67 13.93
N GLU A 137 1.80 -13.27 14.19
CA GLU A 137 0.79 -13.61 13.19
C GLU A 137 0.29 -12.37 12.44
N LEU A 138 -0.07 -11.31 13.17
CA LEU A 138 -0.49 -10.03 12.58
C LEU A 138 0.63 -9.37 11.76
N LYS A 139 1.88 -9.42 12.23
CA LYS A 139 3.04 -8.94 11.47
C LYS A 139 3.19 -9.69 10.15
N ASN A 140 3.01 -11.02 10.15
CA ASN A 140 3.06 -11.80 8.92
C ASN A 140 1.94 -11.43 7.94
N TYR A 141 0.69 -11.24 8.41
CA TYR A 141 -0.38 -10.76 7.53
C TYR A 141 -0.07 -9.38 6.96
N ARG A 142 0.44 -8.46 7.79
CA ARG A 142 0.84 -7.13 7.34
C ARG A 142 1.90 -7.20 6.23
N GLU A 143 2.91 -8.04 6.37
CA GLU A 143 4.01 -8.15 5.41
C GLU A 143 3.66 -8.96 4.16
N SER A 144 2.79 -9.96 4.29
CA SER A 144 2.51 -10.92 3.23
C SER A 144 1.24 -10.62 2.45
N ILE A 145 0.24 -10.00 3.09
CA ILE A 145 -1.09 -9.79 2.54
C ILE A 145 -1.41 -8.30 2.36
N PHE A 146 -1.16 -7.49 3.39
CA PHE A 146 -1.60 -6.08 3.39
C PHE A 146 -0.56 -5.09 2.88
N ARG A 147 0.68 -5.54 2.67
CA ARG A 147 1.71 -4.74 2.02
C ARG A 147 1.55 -4.81 0.50
N VAL A 148 1.30 -3.67 -0.14
CA VAL A 148 1.45 -3.53 -1.59
C VAL A 148 2.88 -3.92 -1.93
N LYS A 149 3.08 -5.08 -2.54
CA LYS A 149 4.37 -5.47 -3.11
C LYS A 149 4.33 -5.14 -4.59
N PHE A 150 5.29 -4.35 -5.05
CA PHE A 150 5.51 -4.21 -6.48
C PHE A 150 6.16 -5.48 -7.05
N GLY A 151 5.30 -6.35 -7.57
CA GLY A 151 5.65 -7.60 -8.22
C GLY A 151 5.54 -7.51 -9.75
N LYS A 152 5.68 -8.66 -10.40
CA LYS A 152 5.65 -8.79 -11.86
C LYS A 152 4.31 -8.34 -12.45
N ASP A 153 3.19 -8.65 -11.81
CA ASP A 153 1.86 -8.27 -12.29
C ASP A 153 1.66 -6.75 -12.30
N GLN A 154 2.14 -6.06 -11.25
CA GLN A 154 2.14 -4.59 -11.19
C GLN A 154 3.02 -4.02 -12.31
N TYR A 155 4.23 -4.54 -12.47
CA TYR A 155 5.13 -4.16 -13.56
C TYR A 155 4.48 -4.29 -14.94
N ASP A 156 3.85 -5.42 -15.22
CA ASP A 156 3.23 -5.70 -16.52
C ASP A 156 1.98 -4.85 -16.77
N ALA A 157 1.15 -4.62 -15.74
CA ALA A 157 -0.03 -3.75 -15.84
C ALA A 157 0.36 -2.31 -16.21
N ILE A 158 1.43 -1.81 -15.60
CA ILE A 158 1.89 -0.44 -15.82
C ILE A 158 2.62 -0.33 -17.16
N LYS A 159 3.45 -1.32 -17.51
CA LYS A 159 4.05 -1.37 -18.85
C LYS A 159 2.99 -1.32 -19.94
N LYS A 160 1.86 -2.03 -19.76
CA LYS A 160 0.73 -1.98 -20.68
C LYS A 160 0.11 -0.58 -20.73
N PHE A 161 -0.04 0.10 -19.60
CA PHE A 161 -0.52 1.48 -19.54
C PHE A 161 0.42 2.44 -20.29
N GLU A 162 1.72 2.35 -20.04
CA GLU A 162 2.75 3.18 -20.69
C GLU A 162 2.66 3.06 -22.22
N VAL A 163 2.65 1.83 -22.75
CA VAL A 163 2.55 1.56 -24.19
C VAL A 163 1.27 2.11 -24.82
N GLN A 164 0.17 2.16 -24.07
CA GLN A 164 -1.13 2.61 -24.58
C GLN A 164 -1.25 4.12 -24.62
N HIS A 165 -0.62 4.83 -23.68
CA HIS A 165 -0.89 6.25 -23.45
C HIS A 165 0.30 7.15 -23.73
N HIS A 166 1.52 6.64 -23.61
CA HIS A 166 2.74 7.35 -23.95
C HIS A 166 3.29 6.74 -25.23
N GLY A 167 3.32 7.53 -26.30
CA GLY A 167 4.06 7.15 -27.51
C GLY A 167 5.53 6.88 -27.19
N ASP A 168 6.35 6.58 -28.19
CA ASP A 168 7.79 6.34 -28.00
C ASP A 168 8.50 7.62 -27.51
N PHE A 169 8.36 7.93 -26.21
CA PHE A 169 8.94 9.09 -25.54
C PHE A 169 10.47 8.96 -25.50
N TRP A 170 10.98 7.73 -25.54
CA TRP A 170 12.39 7.47 -25.78
C TRP A 170 12.83 8.02 -27.11
N LYS A 171 12.09 7.81 -28.19
CA LYS A 171 12.39 8.47 -29.47
C LYS A 171 12.48 9.99 -29.32
N LEU A 172 11.58 10.64 -28.58
CA LEU A 172 11.67 12.10 -28.34
C LEU A 172 12.97 12.49 -27.62
N ILE A 173 13.39 11.73 -26.61
CA ILE A 173 14.65 11.99 -25.91
C ILE A 173 15.83 11.73 -26.83
N MET A 174 15.86 10.59 -27.52
CA MET A 174 16.95 10.20 -28.41
C MET A 174 17.11 11.16 -29.59
N ASP A 175 16.00 11.67 -30.14
CA ASP A 175 16.01 12.71 -31.18
C ASP A 175 16.65 14.01 -30.67
N LYS A 176 16.42 14.36 -29.40
CA LYS A 176 17.04 15.54 -28.77
C LYS A 176 18.48 15.33 -28.34
N THR A 177 18.83 14.13 -27.91
CA THR A 177 20.21 13.79 -27.49
C THR A 177 21.10 13.48 -28.69
N GLY A 178 20.51 13.19 -29.87
CA GLY A 178 21.21 12.94 -31.13
C GLY A 178 21.84 11.55 -31.24
N LYS A 179 21.52 10.62 -30.33
CA LYS A 179 22.05 9.25 -30.32
C LYS A 179 21.08 8.31 -29.62
N SER A 180 20.83 7.13 -30.20
CA SER A 180 19.83 6.16 -29.71
C SER A 180 20.40 4.87 -29.12
N ASP A 181 21.62 4.49 -29.50
CA ASP A 181 22.19 3.16 -29.24
C ASP A 181 23.63 3.20 -28.74
N GLY A 182 24.02 2.14 -28.03
CA GLY A 182 25.36 1.99 -27.43
C GLY A 182 25.67 3.03 -26.35
N LEU A 183 24.65 3.55 -25.68
CA LEU A 183 24.77 4.55 -24.61
C LEU A 183 25.04 3.88 -23.26
N SER A 184 25.89 4.51 -22.45
CA SER A 184 25.97 4.28 -21.01
C SER A 184 25.07 5.30 -20.30
N ILE A 185 24.04 4.83 -19.61
CA ILE A 185 22.97 5.66 -19.06
C ILE A 185 22.91 5.47 -17.55
N LEU A 186 22.82 6.58 -16.81
CA LEU A 186 22.54 6.59 -15.39
C LEU A 186 21.12 7.12 -15.14
N ASP A 187 20.24 6.28 -14.60
CA ASP A 187 18.96 6.71 -14.03
C ASP A 187 19.14 7.02 -12.55
N VAL A 188 18.84 8.26 -12.18
CA VAL A 188 18.87 8.73 -10.80
C VAL A 188 17.45 9.00 -10.33
N SER A 189 16.99 8.13 -9.45
CA SER A 189 15.58 8.06 -9.06
C SER A 189 15.45 7.57 -7.62
N ASP A 190 14.50 8.11 -6.86
CA ASP A 190 14.25 7.64 -5.48
C ASP A 190 13.92 6.13 -5.44
N GLU A 191 13.26 5.64 -6.50
CA GLU A 191 12.79 4.27 -6.72
C GLU A 191 13.06 3.89 -8.19
N ALA A 192 13.23 2.59 -8.48
CA ALA A 192 13.39 2.13 -9.85
C ALA A 192 12.26 2.65 -10.74
N CYS A 193 12.60 2.99 -11.97
CA CYS A 193 11.73 3.73 -12.86
C CYS A 193 11.30 2.85 -14.04
N LEU A 194 9.99 2.72 -14.28
CA LEU A 194 9.49 1.93 -15.42
C LEU A 194 10.02 2.45 -16.75
N PHE A 195 10.11 3.76 -16.93
CA PHE A 195 10.62 4.37 -18.14
C PHE A 195 12.06 3.92 -18.43
N ALA A 196 12.94 3.94 -17.43
CA ALA A 196 14.30 3.47 -17.56
C ALA A 196 14.36 1.97 -17.88
N LEU A 197 13.53 1.15 -17.23
CA LEU A 197 13.48 -0.30 -17.51
C LEU A 197 12.95 -0.62 -18.91
N THR A 198 11.91 0.07 -19.37
CA THR A 198 11.39 -0.09 -20.74
C THR A 198 12.40 0.36 -21.80
N LEU A 199 13.25 1.35 -21.50
CA LEU A 199 14.40 1.67 -22.36
C LEU A 199 15.32 0.47 -22.53
N ALA A 200 15.71 -0.11 -21.41
CA ALA A 200 16.68 -1.18 -21.41
C ALA A 200 16.15 -2.41 -22.17
N GLU A 201 14.85 -2.67 -22.07
CA GLU A 201 14.16 -3.70 -22.86
C GLU A 201 14.13 -3.39 -24.36
N ASN A 202 13.76 -2.17 -24.74
CA ASN A 202 13.59 -1.78 -26.15
C ASN A 202 14.93 -1.50 -26.87
N HIS A 203 15.97 -1.14 -26.11
CA HIS A 203 17.31 -0.81 -26.63
C HIS A 203 18.38 -1.65 -25.91
N PRO A 204 18.50 -2.95 -26.22
CA PRO A 204 19.38 -3.88 -25.52
C PRO A 204 20.88 -3.56 -25.69
N THR A 205 21.24 -2.69 -26.64
CA THR A 205 22.62 -2.22 -26.86
C THR A 205 23.05 -1.16 -25.84
N ASN A 206 22.09 -0.47 -25.22
CA ASN A 206 22.34 0.52 -24.17
C ASN A 206 22.61 -0.19 -22.85
N LYS A 207 23.52 0.36 -22.05
CA LYS A 207 23.78 -0.08 -20.68
C LYS A 207 23.12 0.89 -19.72
N LEU A 208 22.16 0.40 -18.93
CA LEU A 208 21.48 1.20 -17.92
C LEU A 208 22.05 0.90 -16.54
N THR A 209 22.36 1.95 -15.80
CA THR A 209 22.70 1.91 -14.38
C THR A 209 21.62 2.67 -13.63
N ILE A 210 20.90 2.00 -12.73
CA ILE A 210 19.91 2.63 -11.85
C ILE A 210 20.58 2.87 -10.50
N MET A 211 20.54 4.11 -10.00
CA MET A 211 20.93 4.44 -8.64
C MET A 211 19.70 4.91 -7.87
N SER A 212 19.30 4.13 -6.87
CA SER A 212 18.06 4.36 -6.15
C SER A 212 18.16 4.07 -4.66
N SER A 213 17.43 4.86 -3.86
CA SER A 213 17.38 4.67 -2.41
C SER A 213 16.59 3.43 -1.99
N ALA A 214 15.67 3.00 -2.86
CA ALA A 214 14.78 1.88 -2.61
C ALA A 214 15.52 0.54 -2.65
N GLU A 215 14.88 -0.47 -2.10
CA GLU A 215 15.30 -1.86 -2.33
C GLU A 215 15.03 -2.25 -3.77
N LYS A 216 15.94 -3.03 -4.36
CA LYS A 216 15.72 -3.60 -5.70
C LYS A 216 14.39 -4.39 -5.69
N PRO A 217 13.51 -4.18 -6.69
CA PRO A 217 12.36 -5.04 -6.91
C PRO A 217 12.76 -6.50 -7.06
N THR A 218 11.87 -7.43 -6.69
CA THR A 218 12.19 -8.87 -6.62
C THR A 218 12.07 -9.60 -7.96
N PHE A 219 11.55 -8.94 -9.00
CA PHE A 219 11.45 -9.52 -10.33
C PHE A 219 12.75 -9.30 -11.12
N THR A 220 12.97 -10.13 -12.14
CA THR A 220 14.16 -10.09 -12.99
C THR A 220 14.15 -8.84 -13.88
N PHE A 221 15.24 -8.08 -13.85
CA PHE A 221 15.46 -6.93 -14.73
C PHE A 221 16.04 -7.37 -16.08
N PRO A 222 15.95 -6.52 -17.12
CA PRO A 222 16.67 -6.77 -18.37
C PRO A 222 18.18 -6.94 -18.13
N PRO A 223 18.87 -7.80 -18.91
CA PRO A 223 20.26 -8.18 -18.65
C PRO A 223 21.26 -7.03 -18.79
N ASN A 224 20.88 -5.96 -19.48
CA ASN A 224 21.65 -4.73 -19.65
C ASN A 224 21.39 -3.68 -18.55
N VAL A 225 20.72 -4.04 -17.46
CA VAL A 225 20.43 -3.17 -16.32
C VAL A 225 21.27 -3.56 -15.10
N ASN A 226 22.03 -2.60 -14.59
CA ASN A 226 22.69 -2.66 -13.28
C ASN A 226 21.90 -1.83 -12.27
N TYR A 227 21.71 -2.35 -11.05
CA TYR A 227 21.02 -1.65 -9.98
C TYR A 227 21.96 -1.43 -8.80
N HIS A 228 22.04 -0.19 -8.32
CA HIS A 228 22.82 0.21 -7.17
C HIS A 228 21.94 0.89 -6.14
N LYS A 229 21.94 0.36 -4.91
CA LYS A 229 21.23 0.98 -3.80
C LYS A 229 22.05 2.14 -3.22
N GLY A 230 21.52 3.35 -3.26
CA GLY A 230 22.20 4.52 -2.73
C GLY A 230 21.46 5.83 -2.99
N TYR A 231 22.02 6.93 -2.46
CA TYR A 231 21.51 8.27 -2.70
C TYR A 231 22.57 9.08 -3.45
N ILE A 232 22.26 9.56 -4.65
CA ILE A 232 23.24 10.29 -5.49
C ILE A 232 23.87 11.48 -4.75
N THR A 233 23.11 12.14 -3.88
CA THR A 233 23.57 13.30 -3.10
C THR A 233 24.63 12.94 -2.06
N ARG A 234 24.67 11.67 -1.60
CA ARG A 234 25.52 11.17 -0.52
C ARG A 234 26.60 10.19 -0.99
N SER A 235 26.35 9.42 -2.03
CA SER A 235 27.18 8.28 -2.42
C SER A 235 27.44 8.21 -3.93
N ALA A 236 27.55 9.35 -4.61
CA ALA A 236 27.87 9.41 -6.04
C ALA A 236 29.16 8.65 -6.41
N ASP A 237 30.17 8.65 -5.54
CA ASP A 237 31.44 7.95 -5.80
C ASP A 237 31.26 6.43 -5.95
N ALA A 238 30.22 5.85 -5.35
CA ALA A 238 29.93 4.42 -5.42
C ALA A 238 29.59 3.94 -6.84
N ILE A 239 29.16 4.85 -7.72
CA ILE A 239 28.82 4.56 -9.12
C ILE A 239 29.83 5.13 -10.11
N ALA A 240 30.90 5.78 -9.64
CA ALA A 240 31.88 6.41 -10.52
C ALA A 240 32.57 5.40 -11.45
N SER A 241 32.79 4.16 -10.97
CA SER A 241 33.35 3.05 -11.76
C SER A 241 32.41 2.51 -12.84
N ASN A 242 31.12 2.82 -12.78
CA ASN A 242 30.14 2.49 -13.82
C ASN A 242 30.10 3.51 -14.95
N GLY A 243 30.64 4.72 -14.73
CA GLY A 243 30.77 5.79 -15.69
C GLY A 243 32.12 5.77 -16.44
N PRO A 244 32.42 6.83 -17.22
CA PRO A 244 31.57 8.00 -17.44
C PRO A 244 30.35 7.68 -18.31
N PHE A 245 29.24 8.37 -18.05
CA PHE A 245 27.94 8.17 -18.71
C PHE A 245 27.77 9.09 -19.92
N ASP A 246 27.13 8.59 -20.97
CA ASP A 246 26.67 9.40 -22.10
C ASP A 246 25.43 10.23 -21.71
N LEU A 247 24.59 9.69 -20.83
CA LEU A 247 23.33 10.28 -20.42
C LEU A 247 23.08 10.06 -18.92
N ILE A 248 22.76 11.12 -18.19
CA ILE A 248 22.20 11.03 -16.84
C ILE A 248 20.74 11.49 -16.88
N ILE A 249 19.86 10.73 -16.26
CA ILE A 249 18.42 10.98 -16.23
C ILE A 249 18.01 11.21 -14.78
N PHE A 250 17.27 12.30 -14.53
CA PHE A 250 16.71 12.59 -13.21
C PHE A 250 15.19 12.62 -13.26
N ASN A 251 14.57 11.68 -12.57
CA ASN A 251 13.12 11.55 -12.46
C ASN A 251 12.63 12.40 -11.30
N GLU A 252 12.51 13.70 -11.55
CA GLU A 252 12.18 14.71 -10.54
C GLU A 252 13.30 14.97 -9.53
N ILE A 253 13.42 16.23 -9.10
CA ILE A 253 14.25 16.64 -7.98
C ILE A 253 13.31 17.34 -7.00
N SER A 254 13.02 16.69 -5.88
CA SER A 254 12.18 17.26 -4.82
C SER A 254 12.93 18.37 -4.10
N HIS A 255 12.20 19.23 -3.39
CA HIS A 255 12.82 20.25 -2.54
C HIS A 255 13.50 19.68 -1.28
N GLU A 256 13.46 18.36 -1.05
CA GLU A 256 14.28 17.72 -0.02
C GLU A 256 15.78 17.79 -0.37
N VAL A 257 16.12 17.98 -1.66
CA VAL A 257 17.47 18.34 -2.09
C VAL A 257 17.69 19.83 -1.87
N SER A 258 18.24 20.19 -0.72
CA SER A 258 18.47 21.60 -0.33
C SER A 258 19.58 22.30 -1.13
N ASP A 259 20.47 21.55 -1.78
CA ASP A 259 21.62 22.07 -2.55
C ASP A 259 21.66 21.45 -3.96
N ILE A 260 20.81 21.96 -4.85
CA ILE A 260 20.72 21.51 -6.26
C ILE A 260 22.01 21.86 -7.02
N ASP A 261 22.60 23.02 -6.76
CA ASP A 261 23.86 23.44 -7.39
C ASP A 261 25.02 22.48 -7.04
N GLY A 262 25.14 22.12 -5.76
CA GLY A 262 26.11 21.13 -5.30
C GLY A 262 25.86 19.74 -5.88
N LEU A 263 24.60 19.32 -6.02
CA LEU A 263 24.24 18.07 -6.70
C LEU A 263 24.77 18.06 -8.15
N PHE A 264 24.48 19.11 -8.94
CA PHE A 264 24.91 19.16 -10.33
C PHE A 264 26.43 19.23 -10.49
N LYS A 265 27.14 19.92 -9.59
CA LYS A 265 28.61 19.86 -9.54
C LYS A 265 29.13 18.43 -9.31
N LYS A 266 28.45 17.62 -8.48
CA LYS A 266 28.80 16.21 -8.24
C LYS A 266 28.49 15.30 -9.44
N LEU A 267 27.49 15.63 -10.25
CA LEU A 267 27.15 14.84 -11.45
C LEU A 267 28.12 15.07 -12.62
N LYS A 268 28.67 16.28 -12.74
CA LYS A 268 29.59 16.64 -13.81
C LYS A 268 30.73 15.63 -14.05
N PRO A 269 31.49 15.19 -13.03
CA PRO A 269 32.56 14.20 -13.24
C PRO A 269 32.08 12.80 -13.62
N LEU A 270 30.78 12.50 -13.49
CA LEU A 270 30.19 11.23 -13.90
C LEU A 270 29.83 11.21 -15.40
N LEU A 271 29.80 12.36 -16.07
CA LEU A 271 29.50 12.46 -17.49
C LEU A 271 30.77 12.35 -18.34
N LYS A 272 30.61 11.86 -19.56
CA LYS A 272 31.58 12.08 -20.63
C LYS A 272 31.60 13.56 -21.02
N ASP A 273 32.67 14.02 -21.67
CA ASP A 273 32.79 15.42 -22.11
C ASP A 273 31.62 15.88 -23.01
N SER A 274 31.08 14.97 -23.85
CA SER A 274 29.90 15.21 -24.68
C SER A 274 28.58 14.72 -24.06
N GLY A 275 28.62 14.32 -22.80
CA GLY A 275 27.49 13.73 -22.10
C GLY A 275 26.38 14.75 -21.81
N GLN A 276 25.16 14.25 -21.66
CA GLN A 276 23.98 15.08 -21.44
C GLN A 276 23.26 14.71 -20.15
N ILE A 277 22.53 15.69 -19.61
CA ILE A 277 21.56 15.46 -18.53
C ILE A 277 20.15 15.68 -19.07
N VAL A 278 19.28 14.70 -18.84
CA VAL A 278 17.85 14.83 -19.06
C VAL A 278 17.14 14.97 -17.73
N LEU A 279 16.45 16.09 -17.57
CA LEU A 279 15.77 16.47 -16.34
C LEU A 279 14.26 16.41 -16.55
N PHE A 280 13.57 15.83 -15.58
CA PHE A 280 12.14 15.67 -15.62
C PHE A 280 11.48 16.45 -14.50
N SER A 281 11.05 17.66 -14.83
CA SER A 281 10.37 18.54 -13.89
C SER A 281 8.89 18.19 -13.75
N ARG A 282 8.33 18.52 -12.59
CA ARG A 282 6.91 18.34 -12.31
C ARG A 282 6.07 19.33 -13.14
N PRO A 283 4.90 18.95 -13.68
CA PRO A 283 4.00 19.88 -14.34
C PRO A 283 3.44 20.89 -13.34
N LYS A 284 3.12 22.10 -13.84
CA LYS A 284 2.61 23.21 -13.03
C LYS A 284 1.30 22.89 -12.31
N ASN A 285 0.46 22.06 -12.93
CA ASN A 285 -0.79 21.55 -12.35
C ASN A 285 -0.60 20.07 -11.99
N PRO A 286 -1.29 19.56 -10.95
CA PRO A 286 -1.20 18.15 -10.64
C PRO A 286 -1.78 17.32 -11.77
N PRO A 287 -1.16 16.17 -12.02
CA PRO A 287 -1.54 15.32 -13.11
C PRO A 287 -2.88 14.63 -12.89
N LEU A 288 -3.39 14.66 -11.67
CA LEU A 288 -4.63 14.00 -11.26
C LEU A 288 -5.64 15.01 -10.73
N PRO A 289 -6.95 14.72 -10.87
CA PRO A 289 -7.95 15.37 -10.05
C PRO A 289 -7.68 14.97 -8.60
N VAL A 290 -7.10 15.90 -7.85
CA VAL A 290 -6.84 15.77 -6.42
C VAL A 290 -7.76 16.74 -5.66
N PRO A 291 -8.11 16.43 -4.40
CA PRO A 291 -8.85 17.37 -3.56
C PRO A 291 -8.16 18.73 -3.47
N ASP A 292 -8.92 19.81 -3.26
CA ASP A 292 -8.37 21.19 -3.27
C ASP A 292 -7.21 21.39 -2.30
N VAL A 293 -7.24 20.69 -1.16
CA VAL A 293 -6.16 20.73 -0.17
C VAL A 293 -4.82 20.19 -0.72
N CYS A 294 -4.86 19.28 -1.68
CA CYS A 294 -3.69 18.73 -2.37
C CYS A 294 -3.12 19.69 -3.43
N LEU A 295 -3.97 20.48 -4.10
CA LEU A 295 -3.55 21.43 -5.15
C LEU A 295 -2.53 22.46 -4.63
N MET A 296 -2.76 22.98 -3.43
CA MET A 296 -1.87 23.97 -2.81
C MET A 296 -0.49 23.38 -2.45
N LEU A 297 -0.45 22.11 -2.05
CA LEU A 297 0.77 21.41 -1.70
C LEU A 297 1.58 21.05 -2.96
N TRP A 298 0.90 20.70 -4.05
CA TRP A 298 1.52 20.29 -5.31
C TRP A 298 2.65 21.22 -5.78
N ARG A 299 2.40 22.53 -5.73
CA ARG A 299 3.32 23.57 -6.19
C ARG A 299 4.58 23.73 -5.34
N LYS A 300 4.64 23.09 -4.16
CA LYS A 300 5.76 23.21 -3.20
C LYS A 300 6.61 21.94 -3.10
N LEU A 301 6.36 20.92 -3.93
CA LEU A 301 6.96 19.59 -3.75
C LEU A 301 8.28 19.40 -4.50
N ALA A 302 8.49 20.08 -5.63
CA ALA A 302 9.66 19.87 -6.47
C ALA A 302 10.09 21.15 -7.20
N ALA A 303 11.38 21.20 -7.53
CA ALA A 303 11.96 22.30 -8.28
C ALA A 303 11.30 22.45 -9.66
N THR A 304 11.15 23.70 -10.07
CA THR A 304 10.61 24.09 -11.38
C THR A 304 11.62 23.82 -12.49
N LYS A 305 11.13 23.76 -13.73
CA LYS A 305 11.97 23.64 -14.93
C LYS A 305 13.03 24.74 -14.98
N GLU A 306 12.64 25.96 -14.65
CA GLU A 306 13.49 27.15 -14.71
C GLU A 306 14.62 27.09 -13.68
N GLU A 307 14.32 26.70 -12.43
CA GLU A 307 15.33 26.51 -11.37
C GLU A 307 16.34 25.42 -11.76
N LEU A 308 15.84 24.28 -12.26
CA LEU A 308 16.67 23.16 -12.68
C LEU A 308 17.61 23.54 -13.84
N LEU A 309 17.10 24.23 -14.87
CA LEU A 309 17.94 24.66 -15.99
C LEU A 309 18.96 25.74 -15.56
N ALA A 310 18.57 26.66 -14.67
CA ALA A 310 19.48 27.68 -14.15
C ALA A 310 20.67 27.05 -13.39
N SER A 311 20.40 26.13 -12.47
CA SER A 311 21.43 25.40 -11.74
C SER A 311 22.31 24.56 -12.67
N ALA A 312 21.74 23.87 -13.67
CA ALA A 312 22.50 23.04 -14.60
C ALA A 312 23.44 23.88 -15.46
N ASN A 313 22.97 25.04 -15.93
CA ASN A 313 23.77 26.00 -16.68
C ASN A 313 24.91 26.57 -15.81
N ALA A 314 24.65 26.88 -14.54
CA ALA A 314 25.68 27.35 -13.61
C ALA A 314 26.79 26.30 -13.37
N ALA A 315 26.45 25.01 -13.43
CA ALA A 315 27.41 23.91 -13.40
C ALA A 315 28.09 23.63 -14.75
N GLN A 316 27.71 24.36 -15.82
CA GLN A 316 28.15 24.15 -17.20
C GLN A 316 27.82 22.75 -17.72
N LEU A 317 26.61 22.27 -17.46
CA LEU A 317 26.11 20.98 -17.93
C LEU A 317 25.24 21.17 -19.16
N ASN A 318 25.34 20.24 -20.12
CA ASN A 318 24.41 20.17 -21.23
C ASN A 318 23.11 19.50 -20.77
N ALA A 319 22.12 20.31 -20.40
CA ALA A 319 20.87 19.81 -19.82
C ALA A 319 19.66 20.11 -20.71
N THR A 320 18.82 19.09 -20.91
CA THR A 320 17.48 19.23 -21.49
C THR A 320 16.44 18.93 -20.42
N CYS A 321 15.49 19.85 -20.19
CA CYS A 321 14.42 19.63 -19.23
C CYS A 321 13.05 19.52 -19.90
N PHE A 322 12.32 18.45 -19.57
CA PHE A 322 10.95 18.23 -20.00
C PHE A 322 9.99 18.53 -18.83
N SER A 323 8.88 19.18 -19.17
CA SER A 323 7.72 19.39 -18.30
C SER A 323 6.52 19.23 -19.21
N ALA A 324 5.92 18.05 -19.23
CA ALA A 324 4.75 17.80 -20.04
C ALA A 324 3.86 16.79 -19.33
N ALA A 325 2.56 16.94 -19.56
CA ALA A 325 1.57 16.00 -19.10
C ALA A 325 0.75 15.54 -20.32
N VAL A 326 0.42 14.26 -20.41
CA VAL A 326 -0.48 13.74 -21.45
C VAL A 326 -1.89 13.70 -20.90
N PRO A 327 -2.90 14.23 -21.60
CA PRO A 327 -4.28 13.93 -21.27
C PRO A 327 -4.53 12.43 -21.46
N ILE A 328 -4.89 11.75 -20.38
CA ILE A 328 -5.22 10.33 -20.36
C ILE A 328 -6.68 10.16 -19.94
N CYS A 329 -7.33 9.19 -20.58
CA CYS A 329 -8.65 8.71 -20.22
C CYS A 329 -8.60 7.19 -20.02
N VAL A 330 -8.84 6.72 -18.80
CA VAL A 330 -8.89 5.28 -18.46
C VAL A 330 -10.21 4.89 -17.85
N ASP A 331 -10.54 3.60 -17.92
CA ASP A 331 -11.65 3.06 -17.15
C ASP A 331 -11.28 2.88 -15.66
N LYS A 332 -12.29 2.67 -14.82
CA LYS A 332 -12.14 2.49 -13.38
C LYS A 332 -11.22 1.31 -13.01
N VAL A 333 -11.28 0.20 -13.74
CA VAL A 333 -10.54 -1.02 -13.40
C VAL A 333 -9.06 -0.84 -13.70
N GLN A 334 -8.74 -0.25 -14.85
CA GLN A 334 -7.38 0.15 -15.20
C GLN A 334 -6.83 1.14 -14.18
N TRP A 335 -7.61 2.15 -13.79
CA TRP A 335 -7.24 3.13 -12.78
C TRP A 335 -6.93 2.49 -11.42
N GLU A 336 -7.81 1.60 -10.95
CA GLU A 336 -7.63 0.86 -9.70
C GLU A 336 -6.30 0.09 -9.73
N ASN A 337 -6.01 -0.65 -10.80
CA ASN A 337 -4.77 -1.42 -10.90
C ASN A 337 -3.51 -0.55 -10.80
N ILE A 338 -3.53 0.66 -11.37
CA ILE A 338 -2.41 1.62 -11.28
C ILE A 338 -2.30 2.16 -9.84
N LEU A 339 -3.40 2.59 -9.23
CA LEU A 339 -3.40 3.10 -7.87
C LEU A 339 -2.91 2.04 -6.85
N TYR A 340 -3.40 0.80 -6.95
CA TYR A 340 -3.04 -0.29 -6.05
C TYR A 340 -1.61 -0.79 -6.21
N SER A 341 -0.94 -0.45 -7.31
CA SER A 341 0.49 -0.74 -7.47
C SER A 341 1.38 0.20 -6.65
N GLY A 342 0.81 1.19 -5.93
CA GLY A 342 1.58 2.13 -5.10
C GLY A 342 2.35 3.16 -5.93
N CYS A 343 1.97 3.29 -7.20
CA CYS A 343 2.77 3.83 -8.28
C CYS A 343 2.49 5.28 -8.64
N PHE A 344 1.52 5.91 -7.97
CA PHE A 344 1.36 7.34 -8.02
C PHE A 344 2.20 7.99 -6.92
N PRO A 345 3.21 8.82 -7.25
CA PRO A 345 3.99 9.59 -6.28
C PRO A 345 3.17 10.73 -5.64
N ALA A 346 1.85 10.62 -5.60
CA ALA A 346 0.95 11.67 -5.19
C ALA A 346 1.02 11.86 -3.67
N VAL A 347 1.92 12.78 -3.31
CA VAL A 347 2.01 13.51 -2.06
C VAL A 347 2.56 12.68 -0.89
N LYS A 348 3.90 12.64 -0.80
CA LYS A 348 4.62 12.17 0.40
C LYS A 348 4.19 13.01 1.62
N ASN A 349 3.91 12.31 2.73
CA ASN A 349 4.03 12.80 4.10
C ASN A 349 3.19 14.02 4.51
N THR A 350 2.01 14.23 3.91
CA THR A 350 1.06 15.24 4.44
C THR A 350 -0.21 14.55 4.94
N PRO A 351 -0.65 14.78 6.19
CA PRO A 351 -1.88 14.19 6.72
C PRO A 351 -3.15 14.53 5.95
N LYS A 352 -3.09 15.55 5.08
CA LYS A 352 -4.25 16.09 4.35
C LYS A 352 -4.31 15.65 2.89
N CYS A 353 -3.31 14.91 2.42
CA CYS A 353 -3.24 14.42 1.05
C CYS A 353 -2.46 13.10 1.03
N ASP A 354 -3.06 12.07 1.62
CA ASP A 354 -2.50 10.73 1.65
C ASP A 354 -3.15 9.81 0.60
N GLU A 355 -2.61 8.59 0.48
CA GLU A 355 -3.10 7.59 -0.47
C GLU A 355 -4.58 7.24 -0.25
N ARG A 356 -5.03 7.20 1.02
CA ARG A 356 -6.44 6.93 1.37
C ARG A 356 -7.34 8.06 0.85
N THR A 357 -6.97 9.31 1.09
CA THR A 357 -7.73 10.49 0.63
C THR A 357 -7.91 10.50 -0.89
N ILE A 358 -6.86 10.18 -1.64
CA ILE A 358 -6.92 10.09 -3.11
C ILE A 358 -7.79 8.90 -3.55
N ARG A 359 -7.61 7.74 -2.90
CA ARG A 359 -8.41 6.54 -3.16
C ARG A 359 -9.90 6.77 -2.95
N ASP A 360 -10.29 7.37 -1.83
CA ASP A 360 -11.69 7.61 -1.48
C ASP A 360 -12.35 8.58 -2.48
N PHE A 361 -11.63 9.64 -2.87
CA PHE A 361 -12.05 10.55 -3.93
C PHE A 361 -12.30 9.80 -5.25
N CYS A 362 -11.46 8.84 -5.61
CA CYS A 362 -11.63 8.03 -6.81
C CYS A 362 -12.78 7.03 -6.71
N VAL A 363 -12.97 6.37 -5.56
CA VAL A 363 -14.07 5.42 -5.34
C VAL A 363 -15.43 6.09 -5.49
N ALA A 364 -15.54 7.35 -5.04
CA ALA A 364 -16.74 8.16 -5.16
C ALA A 364 -17.09 8.55 -6.61
N LYS A 365 -16.16 8.41 -7.56
CA LYS A 365 -16.39 8.73 -8.98
C LYS A 365 -16.80 7.49 -9.79
N SER A 366 -17.81 7.65 -10.63
CA SER A 366 -18.25 6.66 -11.62
C SER A 366 -17.77 7.03 -13.03
N GLY A 367 -17.47 6.02 -13.86
CA GLY A 367 -17.19 6.21 -15.28
C GLY A 367 -15.69 6.24 -15.62
N LYS A 368 -15.35 6.93 -16.71
CA LYS A 368 -13.96 7.10 -17.14
C LYS A 368 -13.29 8.22 -16.33
N PHE A 369 -12.00 8.03 -16.06
CA PHE A 369 -11.17 8.99 -15.37
C PHE A 369 -10.34 9.76 -16.38
N GLU A 370 -10.61 11.06 -16.49
CA GLU A 370 -9.81 11.99 -17.28
C GLU A 370 -8.85 12.74 -16.36
N PHE A 371 -7.58 12.74 -16.73
CA PHE A 371 -6.53 13.41 -15.99
C PHE A 371 -5.32 13.70 -16.88
N GLU A 372 -4.44 14.60 -16.47
CA GLU A 372 -3.22 14.94 -17.21
C GLU A 372 -2.03 14.17 -16.64
N GLU A 373 -1.75 12.95 -17.06
CA GLU A 373 -0.64 12.20 -16.48
C GLU A 373 0.71 12.89 -16.71
N LYS A 374 1.52 13.05 -15.66
CA LYS A 374 2.89 13.54 -15.81
C LYS A 374 3.61 12.44 -16.60
N LEU A 375 4.07 12.76 -17.81
CA LEU A 375 4.76 11.92 -18.83
C LEU A 375 5.94 11.04 -18.35
N LEU A 376 6.12 10.96 -17.05
CA LEU A 376 7.30 10.54 -16.35
C LEU A 376 6.87 9.70 -15.17
N ILE A 377 6.89 8.41 -15.47
CA ILE A 377 7.54 7.42 -14.64
C ILE A 377 6.67 7.03 -13.48
N VAL A 378 5.98 5.94 -13.74
CA VAL A 378 5.59 5.07 -12.67
C VAL A 378 6.84 4.57 -11.95
N MET A 379 6.98 5.04 -10.73
CA MET A 379 8.00 4.64 -9.78
C MET A 379 7.61 3.28 -9.20
N LEU A 380 8.54 2.34 -9.19
CA LEU A 380 8.29 0.97 -8.76
C LEU A 380 8.48 0.87 -7.23
N ARG A 381 7.39 0.99 -6.47
CA ARG A 381 7.40 1.12 -5.01
C ARG A 381 7.25 -0.21 -4.25
N LYS A 382 8.04 -0.47 -3.21
CA LYS A 382 8.07 -1.78 -2.51
C LYS A 382 7.28 -1.88 -1.20
#